data_AF-A0A1I6CVA6-F1
#
_entry.id   AF-A0A1I6CVA6-F1
#
_cell.length_a   1.000
_cell.length_b   1.000
_cell.length_c   1.000
_cell.angle_alpha   90.00
_cell.angle_beta   90.00
_cell.angle_gamma   90.00
#
_symmetry.space_group_name_H-M   'P 1'
#
loop_
_entity.id
_entity.type
_entity.pdbx_description
1 polymer ?
#
loop_
_entity_poly.entity_id
_entity_poly.type
_entity_poly.pdbx_seq_one_letter_code
_entity_poly.pdbx_strand_id
1 'polypeptide(L)'
;MLLASRALQGAANSFTTPVLLAVIAASTPKEKLGRALGLFGSMQAAGQTSAPLVGGLTAEIDWRLAFVVISVVAVGLAILGVPQTDAEPERNASLRSAFVPSTLWPALVGFIGWGCLGGLSFLVAFRLDDVFGLGAGERGVLLTGFGVVGFVTARFVGKAIDRFGAATTAVLGATLGAGLVAAVGTTPLAAIVVLAWALTGAAAQGVLVSINALVLQSDNANRGGSVSVVQSLRFMGAAAAPLAFVPLYQAHPLLGFLVPAALLITIPAIVTLSGRAGGTRRTPQPEAPPRPR
;
A
#
# COMPACT_ATOMS: atom_id res chain seq x y z
N MET A 1 9.16 25.63 10.12
CA MET A 1 8.02 25.71 9.18
C MET A 1 7.81 24.41 8.40
N LEU A 2 8.83 23.79 7.79
CA LEU A 2 8.67 22.55 6.99
C LEU A 2 7.94 21.39 7.71
N LEU A 3 8.33 21.08 8.96
CA LEU A 3 7.71 19.99 9.73
C LEU A 3 6.23 20.26 10.04
N ALA A 4 5.88 21.51 10.37
CA ALA A 4 4.50 21.91 10.59
C ALA A 4 3.65 21.77 9.31
N SER A 5 4.20 22.16 8.15
CA SER A 5 3.54 21.98 6.85
C SER A 5 3.38 20.50 6.49
N ARG A 6 4.33 19.62 6.87
CA ARG A 6 4.21 18.17 6.68
C ARG A 6 3.15 17.55 7.61
N ALA A 7 3.08 18.00 8.86
CA ALA A 7 2.03 17.60 9.77
C ALA A 7 0.65 18.00 9.23
N LEU A 8 0.51 19.23 8.72
CA LEU A 8 -0.71 19.71 8.08
C LEU A 8 -1.07 18.90 6.83
N GLN A 9 -0.11 18.60 5.95
CA GLN A 9 -0.33 17.73 4.79
C GLN A 9 -0.78 16.32 5.20
N GLY A 10 -0.17 15.75 6.24
CA GLY A 10 -0.58 14.44 6.78
C GLY A 10 -2.01 14.46 7.29
N ALA A 11 -2.39 15.50 8.04
CA ALA A 11 -3.74 15.69 8.54
C ALA A 11 -4.76 15.90 7.41
N ALA A 12 -4.44 16.67 6.36
CA ALA A 12 -5.32 16.84 5.21
C ALA A 12 -5.49 15.52 4.41
N ASN A 13 -4.40 14.77 4.23
CA ASN A 13 -4.41 13.52 3.47
C ASN A 13 -5.21 12.41 4.16
N SER A 14 -5.29 12.39 5.49
CA SER A 14 -6.02 11.36 6.25
C SER A 14 -7.53 11.37 5.95
N PHE A 15 -8.11 12.54 5.67
CA PHE A 15 -9.53 12.68 5.32
C PHE A 15 -9.77 12.49 3.82
N THR A 16 -8.81 12.85 2.98
CA THR A 16 -8.98 12.92 1.52
C THR A 16 -9.34 11.55 0.93
N THR A 17 -8.59 10.51 1.24
CA THR A 17 -8.82 9.17 0.64
C THR A 17 -10.18 8.57 1.06
N PRO A 18 -10.56 8.53 2.36
CA PRO A 18 -11.87 8.04 2.77
C PRO A 18 -13.04 8.85 2.19
N VAL A 19 -12.94 10.18 2.18
CA VAL A 19 -13.99 11.05 1.63
C VAL A 19 -14.18 10.81 0.13
N LEU A 20 -13.09 10.74 -0.64
CA LEU A 20 -13.17 10.45 -2.08
C LEU A 20 -13.77 9.08 -2.36
N LEU A 21 -13.41 8.05 -1.59
CA LEU A 21 -13.99 6.72 -1.72
C LEU A 21 -15.50 6.72 -1.40
N ALA A 22 -15.93 7.46 -0.37
CA ALA A 22 -17.34 7.61 -0.01
C ALA A 22 -18.13 8.33 -1.11
N VAL A 23 -17.59 9.43 -1.65
CA VAL A 23 -18.18 10.18 -2.78
C VAL A 23 -18.31 9.28 -4.01
N ILE A 24 -17.26 8.52 -4.36
CA ILE A 24 -17.30 7.56 -5.47
C ILE A 24 -18.39 6.50 -5.24
N ALA A 25 -18.48 5.96 -4.02
CA ALA A 25 -19.48 4.95 -3.68
C ALA A 25 -20.92 5.49 -3.74
N ALA A 26 -21.15 6.73 -3.30
CA ALA A 26 -22.46 7.36 -3.32
C ALA A 26 -22.91 7.80 -4.73
N SER A 27 -21.97 8.22 -5.58
CA SER A 27 -22.24 8.71 -6.94
C SER A 27 -22.23 7.62 -8.02
N THR A 28 -21.81 6.39 -7.69
CA THR A 28 -21.69 5.29 -8.65
C THR A 28 -22.72 4.18 -8.39
N PRO A 29 -23.50 3.74 -9.40
CA PRO A 29 -24.37 2.57 -9.29
C PRO A 29 -23.59 1.32 -8.84
N LYS A 30 -24.22 0.44 -8.04
CA LYS A 30 -23.57 -0.73 -7.42
C LYS A 30 -22.89 -1.64 -8.45
N GLU A 31 -23.46 -1.78 -9.63
CA GLU A 31 -22.97 -2.62 -10.72
C GLU A 31 -21.69 -2.07 -11.36
N LYS A 32 -21.47 -0.74 -11.25
CA LYS A 32 -20.32 -0.02 -11.81
C LYS A 32 -19.30 0.38 -10.75
N LEU A 33 -19.62 0.19 -9.46
CA LEU A 33 -18.77 0.60 -8.33
C LEU A 33 -17.36 0.01 -8.43
N GLY A 34 -17.24 -1.28 -8.77
CA GLY A 34 -15.93 -1.92 -8.95
C GLY A 34 -15.09 -1.27 -10.04
N ARG A 35 -15.71 -0.80 -11.14
CA ARG A 35 -15.02 -0.09 -12.23
C ARG A 35 -14.57 1.31 -11.79
N ALA A 36 -15.41 2.03 -11.04
CA ALA A 36 -15.06 3.36 -10.52
C ALA A 36 -13.92 3.28 -9.48
N LEU A 37 -13.99 2.32 -8.56
CA LEU A 37 -12.91 2.05 -7.60
C LEU A 37 -11.62 1.60 -8.29
N GLY A 38 -11.72 0.82 -9.38
CA GLY A 38 -10.59 0.45 -10.22
C GLY A 38 -9.93 1.66 -10.90
N LEU A 39 -10.72 2.62 -11.40
CA LEU A 39 -10.21 3.87 -11.95
C LEU A 39 -9.51 4.72 -10.89
N PHE A 40 -10.09 4.83 -9.69
CA PHE A 40 -9.48 5.51 -8.56
C PHE A 40 -8.13 4.90 -8.18
N GLY A 41 -8.05 3.57 -8.08
CA GLY A 41 -6.80 2.86 -7.84
C GLY A 41 -5.75 3.09 -8.95
N SER A 42 -6.19 3.15 -10.21
CA SER A 42 -5.33 3.43 -11.37
C SER A 42 -4.74 4.84 -11.30
N MET A 43 -5.54 5.84 -10.93
CA MET A 43 -5.09 7.22 -10.76
C MET A 43 -4.11 7.35 -9.57
N GLN A 44 -4.36 6.65 -8.47
CA GLN A 44 -3.40 6.58 -7.36
C GLN A 44 -2.07 5.93 -7.77
N ALA A 45 -2.12 4.87 -8.58
CA ALA A 45 -0.92 4.23 -9.10
C ALA A 45 -0.15 5.15 -10.04
N ALA A 46 -0.85 5.86 -10.93
CA ALA A 46 -0.26 6.86 -11.82
C ALA A 46 0.46 7.95 -11.01
N GLY A 47 -0.20 8.52 -9.99
CA GLY A 47 0.40 9.53 -9.12
C GLY A 47 1.63 9.03 -8.35
N GLN A 48 1.56 7.83 -7.78
CA GLN A 48 2.70 7.20 -7.10
C GLN A 48 3.88 6.94 -8.04
N THR A 49 3.58 6.58 -9.29
CA THR A 49 4.59 6.31 -10.32
C THR A 49 5.24 7.60 -10.81
N SER A 50 4.45 8.65 -11.03
CA SER A 50 4.97 9.94 -11.50
C SER A 50 5.73 10.72 -10.43
N ALA A 51 5.47 10.47 -9.14
CA ALA A 51 6.04 11.27 -8.05
C ALA A 51 7.58 11.21 -7.98
N PRO A 52 8.26 10.04 -8.02
CA PRO A 52 9.72 9.99 -8.07
C PRO A 52 10.30 10.62 -9.33
N LEU A 53 9.65 10.44 -10.49
CA LEU A 53 10.08 11.04 -11.75
C LEU A 53 10.08 12.57 -11.69
N VAL A 54 8.93 13.15 -11.36
CA VAL A 54 8.76 14.60 -11.27
C VAL A 54 9.63 15.17 -10.15
N GLY A 55 9.68 14.50 -8.99
CA GLY A 55 10.50 14.91 -7.87
C GLY A 55 12.01 14.88 -8.17
N GLY A 56 12.49 13.83 -8.84
CA GLY A 56 13.89 13.69 -9.23
C GLY A 56 14.31 14.74 -10.26
N LEU A 57 13.54 14.90 -11.33
CA LEU A 57 13.83 15.88 -12.39
C LEU A 57 13.82 17.32 -11.88
N THR A 58 12.85 17.68 -11.03
CA THR A 58 12.80 19.02 -10.46
C THR A 58 13.92 19.29 -9.45
N ALA A 59 14.35 18.25 -8.72
CA ALA A 59 15.44 18.35 -7.76
C ALA A 59 16.83 18.54 -8.40
N GLU A 60 17.00 18.27 -9.71
CA GLU A 60 18.24 18.62 -10.43
C GLU A 60 18.45 20.13 -10.55
N ILE A 61 17.36 20.89 -10.62
CA ILE A 61 17.41 22.36 -10.72
C ILE A 61 17.40 22.97 -9.32
N ASP A 62 16.34 22.69 -8.55
CA ASP A 62 16.19 23.10 -7.15
C ASP A 62 15.16 22.19 -6.48
N TRP A 63 15.53 21.55 -5.38
CA TRP A 63 14.65 20.66 -4.60
C TRP A 63 13.33 21.34 -4.15
N ARG A 64 13.29 22.68 -4.07
CA ARG A 64 12.10 23.45 -3.73
C ARG A 64 11.03 23.37 -4.82
N LEU A 65 11.42 23.19 -6.08
CA LEU A 65 10.48 23.10 -7.22
C LEU A 65 9.56 21.89 -7.11
N ALA A 66 10.03 20.77 -6.52
CA ALA A 66 9.17 19.61 -6.24
C ALA A 66 7.95 20.00 -5.38
N PHE A 67 8.13 20.90 -4.40
CA PHE A 67 7.04 21.39 -3.55
C PHE A 67 6.13 22.38 -4.29
N VAL A 68 6.68 23.20 -5.19
CA VAL A 68 5.90 24.12 -6.03
C VAL A 68 4.96 23.32 -6.94
N VAL A 69 5.47 22.28 -7.60
CA VAL A 69 4.65 21.42 -8.48
C VAL A 69 3.49 20.78 -7.71
N ILE A 70 3.78 20.18 -6.54
CA ILE A 70 2.74 19.59 -5.67
C ILE A 70 1.70 20.66 -5.26
N SER A 71 2.15 21.87 -4.94
CA SER A 71 1.27 22.97 -4.52
C SER A 71 0.35 23.44 -5.65
N VAL A 72 0.88 23.59 -6.88
CA VAL A 72 0.10 23.98 -8.06
C VAL A 72 -0.97 22.93 -8.36
N VAL A 73 -0.61 21.65 -8.33
CA VAL A 73 -1.57 20.56 -8.54
C VAL A 73 -2.65 20.55 -7.46
N ALA A 74 -2.27 20.72 -6.19
CA ALA A 74 -3.22 20.76 -5.08
C ALA A 74 -4.20 21.94 -5.19
N VAL A 75 -3.72 23.13 -5.55
CA VAL A 75 -4.58 24.31 -5.78
C VAL A 75 -5.50 24.09 -6.99
N GLY A 76 -5.00 23.51 -8.08
CA GLY A 76 -5.82 23.18 -9.24
C GLY A 76 -6.97 22.22 -8.90
N LEU A 77 -6.68 21.17 -8.13
CA LEU A 77 -7.71 20.24 -7.65
C LEU A 77 -8.70 20.91 -6.69
N ALA A 78 -8.24 21.82 -5.83
CA ALA A 78 -9.10 22.58 -4.92
C ALA A 78 -10.07 23.51 -5.68
N ILE A 79 -9.62 24.13 -6.78
CA ILE A 79 -10.45 24.98 -7.64
C ILE A 79 -11.49 24.15 -8.41
N LEU A 80 -11.11 22.97 -8.91
CA LEU A 80 -12.03 22.07 -9.62
C LEU A 80 -13.16 21.54 -8.72
N GLY A 81 -12.89 21.41 -7.42
CA GLY A 81 -13.86 20.94 -6.43
C GLY A 81 -14.20 19.45 -6.56
N VAL A 82 -14.97 18.95 -5.60
CA VAL A 82 -15.52 17.58 -5.61
C VAL A 82 -17.03 17.69 -5.83
N PRO A 83 -17.64 16.82 -6.66
CA PRO A 83 -19.09 16.83 -6.86
C PRO A 83 -19.84 16.74 -5.52
N GLN A 84 -20.88 17.56 -5.37
CA GLN A 84 -21.76 17.49 -4.19
C GLN A 84 -22.51 16.16 -4.22
N THR A 85 -22.46 15.41 -3.12
CA THR A 85 -23.20 14.16 -2.96
C THR A 85 -24.10 14.26 -1.73
N ASP A 86 -25.37 13.92 -1.90
CA ASP A 86 -26.38 13.83 -0.83
C ASP A 86 -26.21 12.56 0.03
N ALA A 87 -24.99 12.04 0.14
CA ALA A 87 -24.71 10.82 0.87
C ALA A 87 -24.98 11.07 2.37
N GLU A 88 -26.02 10.43 2.91
CA GLU A 88 -26.23 10.47 4.35
C GLU A 88 -25.04 9.83 5.07
N PRO A 89 -24.44 10.50 6.07
CA PRO A 89 -23.39 9.90 6.87
C PRO A 89 -23.92 8.62 7.54
N GLU A 90 -23.19 7.50 7.40
CA GLU A 90 -23.51 6.26 8.12
C GLU A 90 -23.49 6.53 9.63
N ARG A 91 -24.68 6.74 10.20
CA ARG A 91 -24.88 7.37 11.52
C ARG A 91 -24.46 6.48 12.70
N ASN A 92 -24.01 5.25 12.47
CA ASN A 92 -23.73 4.24 13.50
C ASN A 92 -22.39 3.47 13.35
N ALA A 93 -21.48 3.87 12.46
CA ALA A 93 -20.20 3.18 12.31
C ALA A 93 -19.19 3.61 13.40
N SER A 94 -19.16 2.90 14.53
CA SER A 94 -18.12 3.10 15.55
C SER A 94 -16.76 2.60 15.06
N LEU A 95 -15.71 3.42 15.15
CA LEU A 95 -14.34 2.97 14.86
C LEU A 95 -13.96 1.73 15.66
N ARG A 96 -14.45 1.61 16.90
CA ARG A 96 -14.16 0.46 17.78
C ARG A 96 -14.69 -0.86 17.20
N SER A 97 -15.80 -0.84 16.45
CA SER A 97 -16.35 -2.06 15.83
C SER A 97 -15.53 -2.54 14.63
N ALA A 98 -14.60 -1.73 14.12
CA ALA A 98 -13.64 -2.13 13.09
C ALA A 98 -12.40 -2.84 13.66
N PHE A 99 -12.12 -2.74 14.96
CA PHE A 99 -10.99 -3.41 15.62
C PHE A 99 -11.32 -4.86 15.96
N VAL A 100 -11.56 -5.65 14.92
CA VAL A 100 -11.83 -7.09 15.03
C VAL A 100 -10.66 -7.90 14.46
N PRO A 101 -10.44 -9.16 14.89
CA PRO A 101 -9.33 -9.98 14.40
C PRO A 101 -9.28 -10.11 12.87
N SER A 102 -10.43 -10.24 12.20
CA SER A 102 -10.54 -10.30 10.74
C SER A 102 -10.05 -9.03 10.02
N THR A 103 -9.94 -7.91 10.73
CA THR A 103 -9.38 -6.64 10.22
C THR A 103 -7.94 -6.46 10.68
N LEU A 104 -7.63 -6.77 11.94
CA LEU A 104 -6.30 -6.57 12.52
C LEU A 104 -5.22 -7.43 11.86
N TRP A 105 -5.54 -8.67 11.46
CA TRP A 105 -4.59 -9.53 10.76
C TRP A 105 -4.19 -8.98 9.38
N PRO A 106 -5.12 -8.66 8.46
CA PRO A 106 -4.79 -7.96 7.22
C PRO A 106 -4.11 -6.61 7.45
N ALA A 107 -4.49 -5.88 8.50
CA ALA A 107 -3.88 -4.60 8.82
C ALA A 107 -2.40 -4.74 9.25
N LEU A 108 -2.06 -5.78 10.01
CA LEU A 108 -0.67 -6.09 10.38
C LEU A 108 0.16 -6.50 9.15
N VAL A 109 -0.42 -7.31 8.26
CA VAL A 109 0.20 -7.65 6.96
C VAL A 109 0.42 -6.37 6.13
N GLY A 110 -0.53 -5.44 6.15
CA GLY A 110 -0.40 -4.14 5.49
C GLY A 110 0.68 -3.25 6.10
N PHE A 111 0.78 -3.22 7.44
CA PHE A 111 1.83 -2.48 8.15
C PHE A 111 3.22 -2.98 7.75
N ILE A 112 3.47 -4.29 7.86
CA ILE A 112 4.77 -4.89 7.54
C ILE A 112 5.04 -4.79 6.03
N GLY A 113 4.07 -5.19 5.21
CA GLY A 113 4.21 -5.23 3.76
C GLY A 113 4.48 -3.85 3.17
N TRP A 114 3.73 -2.83 3.59
CA TRP A 114 3.94 -1.48 3.06
C TRP A 114 5.14 -0.79 3.69
N GLY A 115 5.46 -1.04 4.96
CA GLY A 115 6.69 -0.56 5.59
C GLY A 115 7.95 -1.11 4.91
N CYS A 116 7.96 -2.39 4.53
CA CYS A 116 9.13 -3.08 3.99
C CYS A 116 9.20 -3.14 2.46
N LEU A 117 8.11 -2.88 1.73
CA LEU A 117 8.13 -2.84 0.26
C LEU A 117 8.02 -1.40 -0.26
N GLY A 118 6.96 -0.69 0.11
CA GLY A 118 6.74 0.70 -0.34
C GLY A 118 7.59 1.71 0.43
N GLY A 119 7.77 1.48 1.73
CA GLY A 119 8.49 2.38 2.64
C GLY A 119 9.98 2.49 2.34
N LEU A 120 10.59 1.53 1.63
CA LEU A 120 12.03 1.53 1.38
C LEU A 120 12.49 2.41 0.20
N SER A 121 11.57 3.08 -0.49
CA SER A 121 11.91 3.91 -1.67
C SER A 121 13.03 4.92 -1.38
N PHE A 122 13.07 5.49 -0.16
CA PHE A 122 14.13 6.40 0.25
C PHE A 122 15.49 5.72 0.45
N LEU A 123 15.52 4.48 0.98
CA LEU A 123 16.78 3.72 1.13
C LEU A 123 17.34 3.30 -0.21
N VAL A 124 16.48 2.96 -1.15
CA VAL A 124 16.90 2.66 -2.52
C VAL A 124 17.52 3.91 -3.14
N ALA A 125 16.91 5.08 -2.96
CA ALA A 125 17.52 6.36 -3.35
C ALA A 125 18.88 6.60 -2.69
N PHE A 126 19.02 6.33 -1.39
CA PHE A 126 20.31 6.46 -0.69
C PHE A 126 21.36 5.51 -1.25
N ARG A 127 21.00 4.24 -1.46
CA ARG A 127 21.92 3.26 -2.04
C ARG A 127 22.37 3.66 -3.46
N LEU A 128 21.44 4.14 -4.29
CA LEU A 128 21.74 4.61 -5.64
C LEU A 128 22.68 5.83 -5.64
N ASP A 129 22.64 6.64 -4.59
CA ASP A 129 23.54 7.78 -4.38
C ASP A 129 24.89 7.31 -3.81
N ASP A 130 24.88 6.71 -2.63
CA ASP A 130 26.07 6.39 -1.83
C ASP A 130 27.01 5.39 -2.53
N VAL A 131 26.44 4.41 -3.24
CA VAL A 131 27.21 3.30 -3.85
C VAL A 131 27.46 3.52 -5.34
N PHE A 132 26.48 4.12 -6.04
CA PHE A 132 26.52 4.24 -7.50
C PHE A 132 26.71 5.68 -7.99
N GLY A 133 26.69 6.68 -7.10
CA GLY A 133 26.93 8.08 -7.42
C GLY A 133 25.85 8.71 -8.30
N LEU A 134 24.63 8.16 -8.30
CA LEU A 134 23.58 8.61 -9.22
C LEU A 134 22.95 9.93 -8.79
N GLY A 135 22.73 10.81 -9.76
CA GLY A 135 22.09 12.10 -9.59
C GLY A 135 20.62 12.01 -9.15
N ALA A 136 20.01 13.15 -8.82
CA ALA A 136 18.62 13.20 -8.36
C ALA A 136 17.63 12.77 -9.45
N GLY A 137 17.80 13.19 -10.71
CA GLY A 137 16.93 12.78 -11.81
C GLY A 137 17.08 11.32 -12.17
N GLU A 138 18.31 10.80 -12.24
CA GLU A 138 18.57 9.37 -12.45
C GLU A 138 17.87 8.52 -11.39
N ARG A 139 18.05 8.84 -10.10
CA ARG A 139 17.35 8.15 -9.01
C ARG A 139 15.82 8.24 -9.17
N GLY A 140 15.29 9.40 -9.53
CA GLY A 140 13.85 9.59 -9.76
C GLY A 140 13.29 8.68 -10.87
N VAL A 141 13.97 8.64 -12.01
CA VAL A 141 13.63 7.78 -13.15
C VAL A 141 13.69 6.30 -12.75
N LEU A 142 14.75 5.88 -12.07
CA LEU A 142 14.93 4.48 -11.67
C LEU A 142 13.90 4.04 -10.61
N LEU A 143 13.59 4.89 -9.64
CA LEU A 143 12.58 4.61 -8.61
C LEU A 143 11.16 4.51 -9.17
N THR A 144 10.90 5.19 -10.29
CA THR A 144 9.61 5.14 -11.00
C THR A 144 9.29 3.72 -11.49
N GLY A 145 10.31 2.89 -11.73
CA GLY A 145 10.15 1.49 -12.13
C GLY A 145 9.27 0.67 -11.18
N PHE A 146 9.33 0.93 -9.87
CA PHE A 146 8.46 0.30 -8.87
C PHE A 146 6.98 0.56 -9.17
N GLY A 147 6.62 1.82 -9.45
CA GLY A 147 5.26 2.21 -9.76
C GLY A 147 4.77 1.63 -11.08
N VAL A 148 5.60 1.73 -12.14
CA VAL A 148 5.27 1.23 -13.49
C VAL A 148 5.03 -0.28 -13.47
N VAL A 149 5.97 -1.05 -12.92
CA VAL A 149 5.85 -2.51 -12.87
C VAL A 149 4.68 -2.93 -11.99
N GLY A 150 4.47 -2.27 -10.84
CA GLY A 150 3.29 -2.49 -10.03
C GLY A 150 1.99 -2.27 -10.81
N PHE A 151 1.88 -1.14 -11.50
CA PHE A 151 0.70 -0.81 -12.29
C PHE A 151 0.43 -1.85 -13.40
N VAL A 152 1.46 -2.21 -14.18
CA VAL A 152 1.34 -3.21 -15.26
C VAL A 152 0.96 -4.59 -14.72
N THR A 153 1.49 -4.97 -13.56
CA THR A 153 1.25 -6.28 -12.95
C THR A 153 -0.07 -6.40 -12.18
N ALA A 154 -0.75 -5.28 -11.89
CA ALA A 154 -1.99 -5.25 -11.11
C ALA A 154 -3.08 -6.19 -11.66
N ARG A 155 -3.26 -6.24 -12.99
CA ARG A 155 -4.24 -7.15 -13.62
C ARG A 155 -3.90 -8.63 -13.39
N PHE A 156 -2.62 -8.96 -13.42
CA PHE A 156 -2.15 -10.34 -13.24
C PHE A 156 -2.29 -10.78 -11.78
N VAL A 157 -2.01 -9.87 -10.85
CA VAL A 157 -2.26 -10.06 -9.42
C VAL A 157 -3.74 -10.34 -9.16
N GLY A 158 -4.66 -9.59 -9.77
CA GLY A 158 -6.10 -9.85 -9.65
C GLY A 158 -6.48 -11.28 -10.06
N LYS A 159 -6.00 -11.73 -11.23
CA LYS A 159 -6.20 -13.11 -11.69
C LYS A 159 -5.59 -14.15 -10.74
N ALA A 160 -4.44 -13.83 -10.13
CA ALA A 160 -3.81 -14.71 -9.15
C ALA A 160 -4.65 -14.84 -7.87
N ILE A 161 -5.27 -13.74 -7.40
CA ILE A 161 -6.20 -13.76 -6.27
C ILE A 161 -7.43 -14.61 -6.60
N ASP A 162 -8.01 -14.45 -7.78
CA ASP A 162 -9.17 -15.23 -8.20
C ASP A 162 -8.86 -16.73 -8.29
N ARG A 163 -7.62 -17.09 -8.68
CA ARG A 163 -7.20 -18.49 -8.87
C ARG A 163 -6.70 -19.17 -7.59
N PHE A 164 -5.92 -18.46 -6.78
CA PHE A 164 -5.19 -19.03 -5.63
C PHE A 164 -5.67 -18.51 -4.28
N GLY A 165 -6.55 -17.51 -4.27
CA GLY A 165 -7.01 -16.81 -3.08
C GLY A 165 -6.11 -15.64 -2.68
N ALA A 166 -6.69 -14.69 -1.95
CA ALA A 166 -6.02 -13.47 -1.50
C ALA A 166 -4.89 -13.77 -0.50
N ALA A 167 -5.12 -14.68 0.46
CA ALA A 167 -4.11 -15.06 1.45
C ALA A 167 -2.83 -15.63 0.79
N THR A 168 -3.00 -16.59 -0.13
CA THR A 168 -1.88 -17.20 -0.86
C THR A 168 -1.13 -16.16 -1.69
N THR A 169 -1.86 -15.27 -2.37
CA THR A 169 -1.25 -14.22 -3.20
C THR A 169 -0.46 -13.22 -2.35
N ALA A 170 -0.96 -12.84 -1.17
CA ALA A 170 -0.22 -12.01 -0.22
C ALA A 170 1.09 -12.67 0.23
N VAL A 171 1.03 -13.97 0.53
CA VAL A 171 2.21 -14.75 0.96
C VAL A 171 3.25 -14.84 -0.15
N LEU A 172 2.84 -15.18 -1.38
CA LEU A 172 3.74 -15.23 -2.53
C LEU A 172 4.37 -13.86 -2.81
N GLY A 173 3.56 -12.79 -2.77
CA GLY A 173 4.03 -11.41 -2.93
C GLY A 173 5.05 -11.02 -1.86
N ALA A 174 4.78 -11.31 -0.59
CA ALA A 174 5.70 -11.01 0.51
C ALA A 174 7.02 -11.80 0.41
N THR A 175 6.96 -13.09 0.12
CA THR A 175 8.16 -13.95 -0.02
C THR A 175 9.02 -13.53 -1.21
N LEU A 176 8.39 -13.26 -2.36
CA LEU A 176 9.10 -12.74 -3.53
C LEU A 176 9.71 -11.36 -3.22
N GLY A 177 8.93 -10.49 -2.59
CA GLY A 177 9.37 -9.16 -2.17
C GLY A 177 10.56 -9.20 -1.22
N ALA A 178 10.61 -10.16 -0.28
CA ALA A 178 11.75 -10.34 0.61
C ALA A 178 13.04 -10.63 -0.16
N GLY A 179 12.98 -11.56 -1.13
CA GLY A 179 14.12 -11.89 -1.97
C GLY A 179 14.58 -10.70 -2.82
N LEU A 180 13.65 -9.95 -3.41
CA LEU A 180 13.96 -8.78 -4.21
C LEU A 180 14.56 -7.63 -3.39
N VAL A 181 14.01 -7.35 -2.20
CA VAL A 181 14.56 -6.35 -1.27
C VAL A 181 15.96 -6.75 -0.79
N ALA A 182 16.19 -8.03 -0.49
CA ALA A 182 17.52 -8.52 -0.16
C ALA A 182 18.50 -8.37 -1.34
N ALA A 183 18.05 -8.66 -2.57
CA ALA A 183 18.86 -8.49 -3.78
C ALA A 183 19.25 -7.03 -4.02
N VAL A 184 18.31 -6.08 -3.85
CA VAL A 184 18.56 -4.63 -3.89
C VAL A 184 19.69 -4.27 -2.93
N GLY A 185 19.67 -4.78 -1.70
CA GLY A 185 20.65 -4.45 -0.67
C GLY A 185 22.02 -5.11 -0.82
N THR A 186 22.14 -6.22 -1.54
CA THR A 186 23.36 -7.04 -1.55
C THR A 186 24.14 -6.98 -2.87
N THR A 187 23.46 -6.70 -3.98
CA THR A 187 24.11 -6.72 -5.29
C THR A 187 25.01 -5.48 -5.52
N PRO A 188 26.19 -5.65 -6.11
CA PRO A 188 27.06 -4.53 -6.50
C PRO A 188 26.73 -3.98 -7.90
N LEU A 189 25.72 -4.52 -8.60
CA LEU A 189 25.38 -4.12 -9.97
C LEU A 189 24.13 -3.23 -9.99
N ALA A 190 24.29 -1.96 -10.41
CA ALA A 190 23.21 -0.98 -10.46
C ALA A 190 22.00 -1.48 -11.28
N ALA A 191 22.25 -2.11 -12.43
CA ALA A 191 21.18 -2.66 -13.27
C ALA A 191 20.33 -3.72 -12.54
N ILE A 192 20.95 -4.55 -11.70
CA ILE A 192 20.24 -5.55 -10.90
C ILE A 192 19.46 -4.87 -9.78
N VAL A 193 20.00 -3.84 -9.13
CA VAL A 193 19.28 -3.04 -8.11
C VAL A 193 18.00 -2.45 -8.71
N VAL A 194 18.11 -1.83 -9.88
CA VAL A 194 16.99 -1.20 -10.59
C VAL A 194 15.93 -2.24 -10.96
N LEU A 195 16.35 -3.35 -11.57
CA LEU A 195 15.42 -4.41 -11.97
C LEU A 195 14.73 -5.02 -10.75
N ALA A 196 15.49 -5.33 -9.69
CA ALA A 196 14.95 -5.88 -8.46
C ALA A 196 13.96 -4.91 -7.80
N TRP A 197 14.29 -3.62 -7.74
CA TRP A 197 13.39 -2.60 -7.21
C TRP A 197 12.10 -2.44 -8.02
N ALA A 198 12.20 -2.47 -9.35
CA ALA A 198 11.03 -2.43 -10.22
C ALA A 198 10.14 -3.66 -9.96
N LEU A 199 10.72 -4.86 -9.88
CA LEU A 199 9.99 -6.09 -9.55
C LEU A 199 9.38 -6.08 -8.14
N THR A 200 10.00 -5.39 -7.17
CA THR A 200 9.42 -5.17 -5.83
C THR A 200 8.08 -4.45 -5.94
N GLY A 201 7.89 -3.62 -6.97
CA GLY A 201 6.60 -3.01 -7.31
C GLY A 201 5.48 -4.03 -7.56
N ALA A 202 5.77 -5.12 -8.27
CA ALA A 202 4.81 -6.21 -8.50
C ALA A 202 4.48 -6.95 -7.20
N ALA A 203 5.51 -7.25 -6.39
CA ALA A 203 5.33 -7.86 -5.08
C ALA A 203 4.48 -6.99 -4.14
N ALA A 204 4.74 -5.68 -4.11
CA ALA A 204 4.01 -4.70 -3.33
C ALA A 204 2.53 -4.61 -3.75
N GLN A 205 2.26 -4.64 -5.06
CA GLN A 205 0.89 -4.70 -5.57
C GLN A 205 0.20 -6.02 -5.21
N GLY A 206 0.91 -7.14 -5.30
CA GLY A 206 0.46 -8.45 -4.81
C GLY A 206 -0.09 -8.38 -3.40
N VAL A 207 0.72 -7.83 -2.48
CA VAL A 207 0.36 -7.66 -1.07
C VAL A 207 -0.80 -6.66 -0.92
N LEU A 208 -0.74 -5.50 -1.57
CA LEU A 208 -1.76 -4.44 -1.48
C LEU A 208 -3.16 -4.92 -1.89
N VAL A 209 -3.27 -5.52 -3.08
CA VAL A 209 -4.56 -5.98 -3.62
C VAL A 209 -5.11 -7.12 -2.76
N SER A 210 -4.24 -8.02 -2.30
CA SER A 210 -4.64 -9.13 -1.44
C SER A 210 -5.18 -8.67 -0.09
N ILE A 211 -4.54 -7.69 0.55
CA ILE A 211 -5.02 -7.13 1.83
C ILE A 211 -6.41 -6.52 1.66
N ASN A 212 -6.63 -5.73 0.61
CA ASN A 212 -7.94 -5.13 0.34
C ASN A 212 -9.00 -6.22 0.09
N ALA A 213 -8.65 -7.27 -0.66
CA ALA A 213 -9.54 -8.39 -0.92
C ALA A 213 -9.90 -9.16 0.37
N LEU A 214 -8.93 -9.44 1.25
CA LEU A 214 -9.16 -10.12 2.54
C LEU A 214 -10.14 -9.36 3.44
N VAL A 215 -10.04 -8.02 3.45
CA VAL A 215 -10.94 -7.17 4.23
C VAL A 215 -12.35 -7.18 3.65
N LEU A 216 -12.47 -7.07 2.33
CA LEU A 216 -13.75 -7.06 1.63
C LEU A 216 -14.49 -8.41 1.70
N GLN A 217 -13.76 -9.53 1.78
CA GLN A 217 -14.31 -10.87 1.92
C GLN A 217 -14.72 -11.20 3.37
N SER A 218 -14.38 -10.36 4.35
CA SER A 218 -14.77 -10.60 5.74
C SER A 218 -16.23 -10.24 6.01
N ASP A 219 -16.92 -11.04 6.82
CA ASP A 219 -18.33 -10.84 7.22
C ASP A 219 -18.53 -9.70 8.23
N ASN A 220 -17.70 -8.65 8.20
CA ASN A 220 -17.88 -7.52 9.10
C ASN A 220 -19.03 -6.62 8.63
N ALA A 221 -19.96 -6.32 9.54
CA ALA A 221 -21.01 -5.33 9.32
C ALA A 221 -20.43 -3.91 9.06
N ASN A 222 -19.27 -3.58 9.65
CA ASN A 222 -18.57 -2.30 9.45
C ASN A 222 -17.44 -2.40 8.40
N ARG A 223 -17.80 -2.64 7.14
CA ARG A 223 -16.81 -2.80 6.05
C ARG A 223 -15.97 -1.54 5.80
N GLY A 224 -16.59 -0.36 5.81
CA GLY A 224 -15.91 0.92 5.60
C GLY A 224 -14.89 1.24 6.70
N GLY A 225 -15.27 1.00 7.96
CA GLY A 225 -14.36 1.13 9.11
C GLY A 225 -13.20 0.16 9.04
N SER A 226 -13.44 -1.10 8.66
CA SER A 226 -12.38 -2.11 8.51
C SER A 226 -11.36 -1.74 7.44
N VAL A 227 -11.81 -1.28 6.27
CA VAL A 227 -10.91 -0.77 5.22
C VAL A 227 -10.09 0.40 5.74
N SER A 228 -10.71 1.32 6.48
CA SER A 228 -10.03 2.50 7.03
C SER A 228 -8.95 2.12 8.06
N VAL A 229 -9.22 1.17 8.97
CA VAL A 229 -8.23 0.68 9.94
C VAL A 229 -7.03 0.05 9.22
N VAL A 230 -7.29 -0.78 8.22
CA VAL A 230 -6.25 -1.46 7.44
C VAL A 230 -5.39 -0.46 6.66
N GLN A 231 -6.01 0.51 5.99
CA GLN A 231 -5.29 1.58 5.30
C GLN A 231 -4.47 2.44 6.25
N SER A 232 -5.00 2.74 7.44
CA SER A 232 -4.28 3.52 8.45
C SER A 232 -2.99 2.82 8.91
N LEU A 233 -3.09 1.54 9.26
CA LEU A 233 -1.91 0.75 9.67
C LEU A 233 -0.92 0.54 8.50
N ARG A 234 -1.41 0.39 7.27
CA ARG A 234 -0.56 0.38 6.08
C ARG A 234 0.29 1.65 5.96
N PHE A 235 -0.33 2.83 6.04
CA PHE A 235 0.38 4.11 5.97
C PHE A 235 1.29 4.33 7.18
N MET A 236 0.88 3.90 8.37
CA MET A 236 1.71 3.94 9.56
C MET A 236 2.98 3.09 9.40
N GLY A 237 2.90 1.93 8.74
CA GLY A 237 4.06 1.11 8.40
C GLY A 237 5.07 1.85 7.52
N ALA A 238 4.62 2.54 6.47
CA ALA A 238 5.50 3.38 5.64
C ALA A 238 6.05 4.59 6.40
N ALA A 239 5.27 5.20 7.29
CA ALA A 239 5.74 6.32 8.11
C ALA A 239 6.80 5.88 9.14
N ALA A 240 6.70 4.66 9.67
CA ALA A 240 7.66 4.10 10.60
C ALA A 240 8.96 3.64 9.91
N ALA A 241 8.93 3.34 8.60
CA ALA A 241 10.07 2.79 7.88
C ALA A 241 11.34 3.66 7.93
N PRO A 242 11.31 5.00 7.71
CA PRO A 242 12.48 5.85 7.90
C PRO A 242 13.05 5.78 9.32
N LEU A 243 12.19 5.85 10.34
CA LEU A 243 12.61 5.82 11.73
C LEU A 243 13.25 4.47 12.11
N ALA A 244 12.71 3.38 11.58
CA ALA A 244 13.18 2.03 11.87
C ALA A 244 14.45 1.65 11.10
N PHE A 245 14.54 2.04 9.81
CA PHE A 245 15.55 1.47 8.91
C PHE A 245 16.70 2.42 8.55
N VAL A 246 16.55 3.75 8.70
CA VAL A 246 17.67 4.70 8.50
C VAL A 246 18.83 4.41 9.46
N PRO A 247 18.61 4.23 10.80
CA PRO A 247 19.71 3.94 11.71
C PRO A 247 20.43 2.63 11.38
N LEU A 248 19.68 1.63 10.92
CA LEU A 248 20.24 0.35 10.49
C LEU A 248 21.12 0.51 9.25
N TYR A 249 20.65 1.27 8.26
CA TYR A 249 21.42 1.56 7.05
C TYR A 249 22.71 2.34 7.37
N GLN A 250 22.64 3.32 8.28
CA GLN A 250 23.81 4.08 8.74
C GLN A 250 24.82 3.22 9.51
N ALA A 251 24.34 2.26 10.30
CA ALA A 251 25.21 1.31 10.99
C ALA A 251 25.89 0.35 10.00
N HIS A 252 25.12 -0.19 9.05
CA HIS A 252 25.64 -1.01 7.96
C HIS A 252 24.66 -1.03 6.77
N PRO A 253 25.07 -0.65 5.54
CA PRO A 253 24.14 -0.51 4.40
C PRO A 253 23.29 -1.75 4.13
N LEU A 254 23.83 -2.95 4.34
CA LEU A 254 23.08 -4.21 4.18
C LEU A 254 21.90 -4.36 5.18
N LEU A 255 22.04 -3.89 6.42
CA LEU A 255 21.01 -4.05 7.45
C LEU A 255 19.74 -3.27 7.08
N GLY A 256 19.89 -2.14 6.39
CA GLY A 256 18.78 -1.35 5.87
C GLY A 256 17.86 -2.12 4.91
N PHE A 257 18.32 -3.22 4.31
CA PHE A 257 17.55 -4.04 3.37
C PHE A 257 17.28 -5.46 3.88
N LEU A 258 18.25 -6.09 4.55
CA LEU A 258 18.10 -7.45 5.06
C LEU A 258 17.11 -7.54 6.22
N VAL A 259 17.03 -6.53 7.09
CA VAL A 259 16.04 -6.51 8.18
C VAL A 259 14.61 -6.39 7.64
N PRO A 260 14.28 -5.44 6.73
CA PRO A 260 12.97 -5.43 6.06
C PRO A 260 12.66 -6.73 5.32
N ALA A 261 13.65 -7.34 4.64
CA ALA A 261 13.46 -8.63 3.98
C ALA A 261 13.10 -9.74 4.97
N ALA A 262 13.77 -9.80 6.12
CA ALA A 262 13.45 -10.75 7.19
C ALA A 262 12.04 -10.52 7.77
N LEU A 263 11.63 -9.25 7.94
CA LEU A 263 10.29 -8.91 8.39
C LEU A 263 9.21 -9.38 7.40
N LEU A 264 9.45 -9.27 6.09
CA LEU A 264 8.52 -9.77 5.07
C LEU A 264 8.31 -11.28 5.14
N ILE A 265 9.33 -12.06 5.50
CA ILE A 265 9.24 -13.52 5.68
C ILE A 265 8.30 -13.91 6.84
N THR A 266 8.01 -12.99 7.76
CA THR A 266 7.03 -13.25 8.85
C THR A 266 5.57 -13.24 8.37
N ILE A 267 5.27 -12.61 7.22
CA ILE A 267 3.91 -12.52 6.66
C ILE A 267 3.26 -13.91 6.45
N PRO A 268 3.93 -14.92 5.85
CA PRO A 268 3.41 -16.29 5.79
C PRO A 268 2.91 -16.83 7.14
N ALA A 269 3.69 -16.64 8.22
CA ALA A 269 3.30 -17.08 9.55
C ALA A 269 2.06 -16.31 10.06
N ILE A 270 2.02 -14.99 9.87
CA ILE A 270 0.87 -14.16 10.27
C ILE A 270 -0.41 -14.58 9.53
N VAL A 271 -0.31 -14.82 8.23
CA VAL A 271 -1.45 -15.26 7.40
C VAL A 271 -1.94 -16.64 7.82
N THR A 272 -1.06 -17.60 8.07
CA THR A 272 -1.46 -18.94 8.53
C THR A 272 -2.11 -18.93 9.92
N LEU A 273 -1.60 -18.10 10.85
CA LEU A 273 -2.20 -17.90 12.17
C LEU A 273 -3.60 -17.28 12.07
N SER A 274 -3.79 -16.31 11.16
CA SER A 274 -5.09 -15.70 10.92
C SER A 274 -6.15 -16.70 10.43
N GLY A 275 -5.76 -17.63 9.55
CA GLY A 275 -6.66 -18.67 9.04
C GLY A 275 -7.10 -19.67 10.11
N ARG A 276 -6.21 -20.00 11.05
CA ARG A 276 -6.53 -20.86 12.22
C ARG A 276 -7.47 -20.16 13.20
N ALA A 277 -7.30 -18.87 13.42
CA ALA A 277 -8.16 -18.08 14.31
C ALA A 277 -9.59 -17.89 13.77
N GLY A 278 -9.79 -17.93 12.44
CA GLY A 278 -11.11 -17.86 11.81
C GLY A 278 -11.87 -19.19 11.76
N GLY A 279 -11.16 -20.33 11.80
CA GLY A 279 -11.75 -21.67 11.68
C GLY A 279 -12.50 -22.18 12.92
N THR A 280 -12.36 -21.53 14.09
CA THR A 280 -12.99 -21.95 15.35
C THR A 280 -14.43 -21.46 15.54
N ARG A 281 -15.02 -20.79 14.55
CA ARG A 281 -16.44 -20.33 14.57
C ARG A 281 -17.26 -20.87 13.39
N ARG A 282 -17.18 -22.17 13.08
CA ARG A 282 -18.29 -22.82 12.37
C ARG A 282 -19.41 -23.06 13.38
N THR A 283 -20.40 -22.18 13.41
CA THR A 283 -21.68 -22.46 14.05
C THR A 283 -22.25 -23.77 13.47
N PRO A 284 -22.79 -24.68 14.31
CA PRO A 284 -23.44 -25.89 13.82
C PRO A 284 -24.55 -25.51 12.84
N GLN A 285 -24.55 -26.17 11.69
CA GLN A 285 -25.60 -26.04 10.69
C GLN A 285 -26.95 -26.40 11.36
N PRO A 286 -28.02 -25.59 11.25
CA PRO A 286 -29.32 -25.97 11.78
C PRO A 286 -29.74 -27.29 11.14
N GLU A 287 -30.05 -28.30 11.96
CA GLU A 287 -30.55 -29.59 11.49
C GLU A 287 -31.72 -29.37 10.53
N ALA A 288 -31.65 -30.02 9.37
CA ALA A 288 -32.74 -29.97 8.40
C ALA A 288 -34.01 -30.55 9.05
N PRO A 289 -35.17 -29.89 8.90
CA PRO A 289 -36.41 -30.38 9.47
C PRO A 289 -36.74 -31.79 8.92
N PRO A 290 -37.24 -32.71 9.76
CA PRO A 290 -37.51 -34.07 9.35
C PRO A 290 -38.53 -34.09 8.21
N ARG A 291 -38.25 -34.91 7.19
CA ARG A 291 -39.14 -35.09 6.04
C ARG A 291 -40.49 -35.65 6.52
N PRO A 292 -41.63 -35.08 6.09
CA PRO A 292 -42.93 -35.66 6.38
C PRO A 292 -43.03 -37.05 5.74
N ARG A 293 -43.52 -38.02 6.51
CA ARG A 293 -43.91 -39.36 6.06
C ARG A 293 -45.33 -39.34 5.52
#